data_AF-A0A922S948-F1
#
_entry.id   AF-A0A922S948-F1
#
_cell.length_a   1.000
_cell.length_b   1.000
_cell.length_c   1.000
_cell.angle_alpha   90.00
_cell.angle_beta   90.00
_cell.angle_gamma   90.00
#
_symmetry.space_group_name_H-M   'P 1'
#
loop_
_entity.id
_entity.type
_entity.pdbx_description
1 polymer ?
#
loop_
_entity_poly.entity_id
_entity_poly.type
_entity_poly.pdbx_seq_one_letter_code
_entity_poly.pdbx_strand_id
1 'polypeptide(L)'
;MASNNKTLYLIATKLGLGEEDKVLNYLTNLKSAVKYSGLKTSTYNNTKKVVQNLLELNSDRLSTNMLCLTLQCTGVQELADRILAEYQQQAKVEVDLNLPQYVCMAVYQACRLNKVKVAKSRIIEKSRLKPTQWTKLDADWTKFTDLHFAADKKKGRQTKKTAENVETEELMEVDVPKVDEVLEEKIESYEDWKKRMLETAYIELKELEKIERKNVTPRKSPRKTPQKFAPYKSPVKTGG
;
A
#
# COMPACT_ATOMS: atom_id res chain seq x y z
N MET A 1 38.91 -27.71 -7.43
CA MET A 1 38.54 -28.26 -6.11
C MET A 1 37.31 -29.15 -6.27
N ALA A 2 37.51 -30.44 -6.57
CA ALA A 2 36.47 -31.37 -7.00
C ALA A 2 36.50 -32.68 -6.17
N SER A 3 36.36 -32.58 -4.85
CA SER A 3 36.46 -33.74 -3.94
C SER A 3 35.24 -33.98 -3.04
N ASN A 4 34.19 -33.15 -3.09
CA ASN A 4 33.09 -33.22 -2.12
C ASN A 4 31.79 -33.87 -2.66
N ASN A 5 31.74 -34.29 -3.92
CA ASN A 5 30.49 -34.83 -4.52
C ASN A 5 30.23 -36.31 -4.21
N LYS A 6 31.26 -37.13 -3.93
CA LYS A 6 31.07 -38.56 -3.70
C LYS A 6 30.30 -38.86 -2.41
N THR A 7 30.58 -38.11 -1.34
CA THR A 7 29.91 -38.28 -0.03
C THR A 7 28.44 -37.88 -0.10
N LEU A 8 28.12 -36.81 -0.84
CA LEU A 8 26.75 -36.37 -1.05
C LEU A 8 25.95 -37.40 -1.85
N TYR A 9 26.54 -37.96 -2.90
CA TYR A 9 25.93 -39.02 -3.71
C TYR A 9 25.64 -40.28 -2.89
N LEU A 10 26.55 -40.66 -1.99
CA LEU A 10 26.40 -41.84 -1.13
C LEU A 10 25.27 -41.67 -0.10
N ILE A 11 25.13 -40.46 0.47
CA ILE A 11 24.04 -40.12 1.40
C ILE A 11 22.70 -40.08 0.64
N ALA A 12 22.65 -39.48 -0.54
CA ALA A 12 21.46 -39.41 -1.40
C ALA A 12 20.95 -40.81 -1.77
N THR A 13 21.87 -41.69 -2.17
CA THR A 13 21.57 -43.09 -2.54
C THR A 13 21.03 -43.88 -1.34
N LYS A 14 21.59 -43.68 -0.14
CA LYS A 14 21.20 -44.41 1.08
C LYS A 14 19.85 -43.96 1.65
N LEU A 15 19.40 -42.75 1.30
CA LEU A 15 18.10 -42.19 1.68
C LEU A 15 17.02 -42.36 0.60
N GLY A 16 17.34 -42.98 -0.55
CA GLY A 16 16.38 -43.22 -1.63
C GLY A 16 15.93 -41.95 -2.38
N LEU A 17 16.71 -40.88 -2.32
CA LEU A 17 16.39 -39.58 -2.91
C LEU A 17 17.27 -39.34 -4.14
N GLY A 18 16.74 -39.64 -5.33
CA GLY A 18 17.46 -39.56 -6.61
C GLY A 18 17.71 -38.16 -7.16
N GLU A 19 17.70 -37.11 -6.33
CA GLU A 19 17.86 -35.73 -6.78
C GLU A 19 18.62 -34.94 -5.71
N GLU A 20 19.83 -34.48 -6.04
CA GLU A 20 20.75 -33.77 -5.13
C GLU A 20 20.08 -32.51 -4.51
N ASP A 21 19.13 -31.91 -5.24
CA ASP A 21 18.34 -30.74 -4.82
C ASP A 21 17.42 -31.02 -3.62
N LYS A 22 16.91 -32.26 -3.51
CA LYS A 22 16.06 -32.67 -2.37
C LYS A 22 16.89 -32.86 -1.11
N VAL A 23 18.15 -33.25 -1.24
CA VAL A 23 19.08 -33.46 -0.11
C VAL A 23 19.52 -32.12 0.48
N LEU A 24 19.81 -31.12 -0.36
CA LEU A 24 20.09 -29.76 0.11
C LEU A 24 18.89 -29.13 0.82
N ASN A 25 17.68 -29.32 0.28
CA ASN A 25 16.44 -28.84 0.92
C ASN A 25 16.13 -29.57 2.25
N TYR A 26 16.50 -30.85 2.37
CA TYR A 26 16.33 -31.64 3.59
C TYR A 26 17.33 -31.23 4.69
N LEU A 27 18.55 -30.84 4.33
CA LEU A 27 19.60 -30.43 5.26
C LEU A 27 19.40 -29.01 5.82
N THR A 28 18.73 -28.13 5.09
CA THR A 28 18.31 -26.82 5.62
C THR A 28 17.01 -26.96 6.43
N ASN A 29 17.13 -27.47 7.65
CA ASN A 29 16.01 -27.52 8.57
C ASN A 29 15.49 -26.08 8.79
N LEU A 30 14.35 -25.71 8.19
CA LEU A 30 13.81 -24.34 8.22
C LEU A 30 13.71 -23.81 9.66
N LYS A 31 13.42 -24.70 10.61
CA LYS A 31 13.40 -24.41 12.04
C LYS A 31 14.76 -23.99 12.59
N SER A 32 15.84 -24.65 12.18
CA SER A 32 17.21 -24.28 12.56
C SER A 32 17.64 -22.97 11.91
N ALA A 33 17.30 -22.76 10.63
CA ALA A 33 17.59 -21.51 9.94
C ALA A 33 16.87 -20.30 10.58
N VAL A 34 15.60 -20.47 10.97
CA VAL A 34 14.86 -19.47 11.74
C VAL A 34 15.54 -19.21 13.10
N LYS A 35 15.97 -20.26 13.82
CA LYS A 35 16.69 -20.12 15.09
C LYS A 35 18.00 -19.35 14.94
N TYR A 36 18.79 -19.63 13.90
CA TYR A 36 20.04 -18.91 13.64
C TYR A 36 19.80 -17.47 13.17
N SER A 37 18.70 -17.19 12.47
CA SER A 37 18.37 -15.84 12.03
C SER A 37 17.98 -14.90 13.18
N GLY A 38 17.61 -15.42 14.36
CA GLY A 38 17.06 -14.64 15.47
C GLY A 38 15.70 -14.00 15.16
N LEU A 39 15.11 -14.26 14.00
CA LEU A 39 13.84 -13.71 13.57
C LEU A 39 12.68 -14.64 13.95
N LYS A 40 11.49 -14.05 14.11
CA LYS A 40 10.25 -14.82 14.20
C LYS A 40 10.04 -15.58 12.88
N THR A 41 9.48 -16.79 12.95
CA THR A 41 9.21 -17.64 11.76
C THR A 41 8.46 -16.89 10.66
N SER A 42 7.48 -16.04 11.02
CA SER A 42 6.74 -15.21 10.05
C SER A 42 7.64 -14.20 9.34
N THR A 43 8.44 -13.45 10.10
CA THR A 43 9.38 -12.45 9.57
C THR A 43 10.47 -13.08 8.72
N TYR A 44 11.01 -14.24 9.14
CA TYR A 44 11.99 -15.01 8.38
C TYR A 44 11.41 -15.49 7.04
N ASN A 45 10.19 -16.02 7.04
CA ASN A 45 9.55 -16.46 5.79
C ASN A 45 9.24 -15.28 4.86
N ASN A 46 8.90 -14.11 5.40
CA ASN A 46 8.67 -12.92 4.58
C ASN A 46 9.98 -12.40 3.97
N THR A 47 11.02 -12.21 4.79
CA THR A 47 12.35 -11.79 4.30
C THR A 47 12.95 -12.81 3.33
N LYS A 48 12.82 -14.11 3.58
CA LYS A 48 13.18 -15.16 2.64
C LYS A 48 12.45 -14.99 1.30
N LYS A 49 11.13 -14.73 1.31
CA LYS A 49 10.37 -14.48 0.08
C LYS A 49 10.82 -13.21 -0.65
N VAL A 50 11.11 -12.14 0.08
CA VAL A 50 11.64 -10.89 -0.51
C VAL A 50 12.97 -11.15 -1.20
N VAL A 51 13.89 -11.88 -0.54
CA VAL A 51 15.19 -12.24 -1.10
C VAL A 51 15.03 -13.20 -2.29
N GLN A 52 14.11 -14.16 -2.22
CA GLN A 52 13.80 -15.05 -3.35
C GLN A 52 13.26 -14.27 -4.55
N ASN A 53 12.36 -13.31 -4.34
CA ASN A 53 11.83 -12.47 -5.40
C ASN A 53 12.92 -11.56 -6.00
N LEU A 54 13.78 -10.97 -5.15
CA LEU A 54 14.87 -10.09 -5.60
C LEU A 54 15.91 -10.85 -6.44
N LEU A 55 16.17 -12.11 -6.09
CA LEU A 55 17.06 -13.00 -6.84
C LEU A 55 16.35 -13.73 -7.99
N GLU A 56 15.08 -13.43 -8.24
CA GLU A 56 14.21 -14.09 -9.23
C GLU A 56 14.17 -15.63 -9.10
N LEU A 57 14.51 -16.17 -7.92
CA LEU A 57 14.48 -17.59 -7.58
C LEU A 57 13.04 -18.06 -7.28
N ASN A 58 12.06 -17.52 -8.02
CA ASN A 58 10.63 -17.62 -7.79
C ASN A 58 10.14 -19.08 -7.86
N SER A 59 10.35 -19.85 -6.79
CA SER A 59 9.85 -21.22 -6.64
C SER A 59 8.33 -21.29 -6.55
N ASP A 60 7.68 -20.17 -6.20
CA ASP A 60 6.24 -20.02 -6.05
C ASP A 60 5.54 -19.51 -7.33
N ARG A 61 6.17 -19.64 -8.51
CA ARG A 61 5.55 -19.21 -9.78
C ARG A 61 4.25 -19.97 -10.01
N LEU A 62 3.14 -19.24 -9.92
CA LEU A 62 1.82 -19.79 -10.11
C LEU A 62 1.60 -20.01 -11.62
N SER A 63 1.71 -21.26 -12.07
CA SER A 63 1.40 -21.63 -13.45
C SER A 63 -0.12 -21.73 -13.66
N THR A 64 -0.59 -21.41 -14.87
CA THR A 64 -1.97 -21.60 -15.34
C THR A 64 -2.44 -23.03 -15.08
N ASN A 65 -1.58 -24.03 -15.31
CA ASN A 65 -1.88 -25.44 -15.06
C ASN A 65 -2.14 -25.71 -13.56
N MET A 66 -1.24 -25.25 -12.69
CA MET A 66 -1.34 -25.45 -11.23
C MET A 66 -2.62 -24.82 -10.66
N LEU A 67 -3.00 -23.64 -11.15
CA LEU A 67 -4.24 -22.98 -10.74
C LEU A 67 -5.48 -23.74 -11.22
N CYS A 68 -5.50 -24.16 -12.49
CA CYS A 68 -6.58 -24.96 -13.06
C CYS A 68 -6.78 -26.29 -12.32
N LEU A 69 -5.69 -26.96 -11.91
CA LEU A 69 -5.77 -28.17 -11.09
C LEU A 69 -6.37 -27.89 -9.71
N THR A 70 -5.93 -26.81 -9.05
CA THR A 70 -6.43 -26.40 -7.73
C THR A 70 -7.92 -26.06 -7.77
N LEU A 71 -8.39 -25.48 -8.87
CA LEU A 71 -9.79 -25.07 -9.09
C LEU A 71 -10.63 -26.16 -9.78
N GLN A 72 -10.05 -27.32 -10.10
CA GLN A 72 -10.70 -28.42 -10.83
C GLN A 72 -11.28 -27.98 -12.20
N CYS A 73 -10.59 -27.07 -12.89
CA CYS A 73 -10.97 -26.50 -14.18
C CYS A 73 -9.95 -26.87 -15.26
N THR A 74 -9.92 -28.15 -15.65
CA THR A 74 -8.90 -28.70 -16.58
C THR A 74 -9.11 -28.27 -18.03
N GLY A 75 -10.36 -28.08 -18.48
CA GLY A 75 -10.67 -27.68 -19.86
C GLY A 75 -10.48 -26.18 -20.18
N VAL A 76 -9.88 -25.41 -19.28
CA VAL A 76 -9.79 -23.94 -19.38
C VAL A 76 -8.34 -23.46 -19.61
N GLN A 77 -7.37 -24.37 -19.51
CA GLN A 77 -5.93 -24.06 -19.56
C GLN A 77 -5.53 -23.37 -20.87
N GLU A 78 -5.85 -23.98 -22.01
CA GLU A 78 -5.47 -23.45 -23.34
C GLU A 78 -6.07 -22.07 -23.63
N LEU A 79 -7.31 -21.82 -23.19
CA LEU A 79 -7.95 -20.52 -23.33
C LEU A 79 -7.29 -19.47 -22.44
N ALA A 80 -6.92 -19.85 -21.20
CA ALA A 80 -6.23 -18.96 -20.29
C ALA A 80 -4.83 -18.57 -20.82
N ASP A 81 -4.08 -19.53 -21.38
CA ASP A 81 -2.77 -19.26 -21.98
C ASP A 81 -2.89 -18.36 -23.23
N ARG A 82 -3.94 -18.56 -24.05
CA ARG A 82 -4.23 -17.69 -25.20
C ARG A 82 -4.56 -16.26 -24.78
N ILE A 83 -5.41 -16.08 -23.76
CA ILE A 83 -5.75 -14.76 -23.22
C ILE A 83 -4.50 -14.07 -22.66
N LEU A 84 -3.62 -14.80 -21.96
CA LEU A 84 -2.36 -14.24 -21.46
C LEU A 84 -1.44 -13.79 -22.59
N ALA A 85 -1.32 -14.58 -23.65
CA ALA A 85 -0.49 -14.23 -24.81
C ALA A 85 -1.02 -12.99 -25.54
N GLU A 86 -2.33 -12.89 -25.75
CA GLU A 86 -2.93 -11.70 -26.37
C GLU A 86 -2.80 -10.46 -25.48
N TYR A 87 -2.94 -10.63 -24.16
CA TYR A 87 -2.76 -9.54 -23.22
C TYR A 87 -1.32 -9.01 -23.23
N GLN A 88 -0.32 -9.89 -23.34
CA GLN A 88 1.08 -9.48 -23.50
C GLN A 88 1.32 -8.69 -24.78
N GLN A 89 0.67 -9.06 -25.89
CA GLN A 89 0.83 -8.36 -27.17
C GLN A 89 0.18 -6.98 -27.18
N GLN A 90 -0.93 -6.80 -26.46
CA GLN A 90 -1.68 -5.55 -26.44
C GLN A 90 -1.22 -4.58 -25.35
N ALA A 91 -0.57 -5.10 -24.30
CA ALA A 91 -0.07 -4.26 -23.23
C ALA A 91 1.11 -3.41 -23.72
N LYS A 92 0.92 -2.09 -23.75
CA LYS A 92 1.98 -1.10 -23.98
C LYS A 92 2.96 -0.99 -22.80
N VAL A 93 2.58 -1.52 -21.63
CA VAL A 93 3.35 -1.54 -20.40
C VAL A 93 3.83 -2.96 -20.18
N GLU A 94 5.11 -3.14 -19.84
CA GLU A 94 5.68 -4.46 -19.53
C GLU A 94 4.88 -5.13 -18.40
N VAL A 95 4.14 -6.18 -18.76
CA VAL A 95 3.34 -6.95 -17.80
C VAL A 95 4.25 -7.99 -17.16
N ASP A 96 4.49 -7.86 -15.86
CA ASP A 96 5.23 -8.88 -15.12
C ASP A 96 4.36 -10.14 -14.89
N LEU A 97 4.56 -11.15 -15.74
CA LEU A 97 3.89 -12.45 -15.67
C LEU A 97 4.31 -13.29 -14.46
N ASN A 98 5.35 -12.87 -13.73
CA ASN A 98 5.74 -13.54 -12.50
C ASN A 98 4.72 -13.27 -11.38
N LEU A 99 3.94 -12.19 -11.49
CA LEU A 99 2.93 -11.86 -10.51
C LEU A 99 1.69 -12.77 -10.67
N PRO A 100 1.29 -13.51 -9.60
CA PRO A 100 0.18 -14.46 -9.67
C PRO A 100 -1.18 -13.82 -10.00
N GLN A 101 -1.29 -12.50 -9.91
CA GLN A 101 -2.51 -11.76 -10.25
C GLN A 101 -2.95 -11.99 -11.70
N TYR A 102 -2.03 -11.92 -12.67
CA TYR A 102 -2.38 -12.01 -14.08
C TYR A 102 -2.81 -13.42 -14.47
N VAL A 103 -2.12 -14.44 -13.93
CA VAL A 103 -2.47 -15.85 -14.12
C VAL A 103 -3.85 -16.16 -13.53
N CYS A 104 -4.13 -15.69 -12.32
CA CYS A 104 -5.44 -15.86 -11.68
C CYS A 104 -6.57 -15.22 -12.50
N MET A 105 -6.33 -14.05 -13.07
CA MET A 105 -7.32 -13.30 -13.85
C MET A 105 -7.60 -13.94 -15.20
N ALA A 106 -6.56 -14.37 -15.91
CA ALA A 106 -6.71 -15.08 -17.17
C ALA A 106 -7.54 -16.36 -17.01
N VAL A 107 -7.27 -17.16 -15.97
CA VAL A 107 -8.07 -18.37 -15.71
C VAL A 107 -9.49 -18.02 -15.30
N TYR A 108 -9.69 -17.00 -14.45
CA TYR A 108 -11.04 -16.58 -14.06
C TYR A 108 -11.88 -16.16 -15.28
N GLN A 109 -11.27 -15.41 -16.20
CA GLN A 109 -11.94 -14.94 -17.39
C GLN A 109 -12.17 -16.06 -18.41
N ALA A 110 -11.21 -16.96 -18.57
CA ALA A 110 -11.38 -18.17 -19.39
C ALA A 110 -12.51 -19.07 -18.83
N CYS A 111 -12.63 -19.20 -17.50
CA CYS A 111 -13.75 -19.90 -16.86
C CYS A 111 -15.09 -19.23 -17.17
N ARG A 112 -15.13 -17.89 -17.18
CA ARG A 112 -16.34 -17.13 -17.56
C ARG A 112 -16.75 -17.41 -19.01
N LEU A 113 -15.81 -17.38 -19.94
CA LEU A 113 -16.07 -17.65 -21.36
C LEU A 113 -16.54 -19.08 -21.63
N ASN A 114 -15.98 -20.05 -20.88
CA ASN A 114 -16.34 -21.47 -20.96
C ASN A 114 -17.54 -21.85 -20.06
N LYS A 115 -18.18 -20.86 -19.41
CA LYS A 115 -19.33 -21.04 -18.50
C LYS A 115 -19.07 -22.01 -17.32
N VAL A 116 -17.81 -22.20 -16.93
CA VAL A 116 -17.44 -23.01 -15.77
C VAL A 116 -17.54 -22.14 -14.52
N LYS A 117 -18.39 -22.55 -13.56
CA LYS A 117 -18.64 -21.78 -12.34
C LYS A 117 -17.53 -22.01 -11.33
N VAL A 118 -16.70 -21.00 -11.10
CA VAL A 118 -15.62 -21.04 -10.10
C VAL A 118 -15.92 -20.08 -8.95
N ALA A 119 -15.60 -20.50 -7.72
CA ALA A 119 -15.73 -19.66 -6.54
C ALA A 119 -14.68 -18.52 -6.56
N LYS A 120 -15.15 -17.27 -6.70
CA LYS A 120 -14.28 -16.07 -6.77
C LYS A 120 -13.35 -15.94 -5.56
N SER A 121 -13.84 -16.30 -4.36
CA SER A 121 -13.06 -16.24 -3.11
C SER A 121 -11.76 -17.04 -3.19
N ARG A 122 -11.82 -18.27 -3.73
CA ARG A 122 -10.66 -19.16 -3.86
C ARG A 122 -9.58 -18.59 -4.79
N ILE A 123 -9.98 -17.81 -5.80
CA ILE A 123 -9.05 -17.20 -6.76
C ILE A 123 -8.39 -15.96 -6.15
N ILE A 124 -9.17 -15.13 -5.44
CA ILE A 124 -8.67 -13.92 -4.76
C ILE A 124 -7.62 -14.27 -3.70
N GLU A 125 -7.82 -15.35 -2.95
CA GLU A 125 -6.82 -15.83 -1.98
C GLU A 125 -5.48 -16.21 -2.63
N LYS A 126 -5.50 -16.68 -3.88
CA LYS A 126 -4.29 -17.09 -4.62
C LYS A 126 -3.62 -15.93 -5.37
N SER A 127 -4.39 -14.92 -5.80
CA SER A 127 -3.85 -13.73 -6.48
C SER A 127 -3.10 -12.78 -5.56
N ARG A 128 -3.22 -12.96 -4.23
CA ARG A 128 -2.60 -12.09 -3.19
C ARG A 128 -3.03 -10.62 -3.31
N LEU A 129 -4.20 -10.38 -3.92
CA LEU A 129 -4.79 -9.05 -4.06
C LEU A 129 -5.91 -8.81 -3.05
N LYS A 130 -6.13 -7.53 -2.70
CA LYS A 130 -7.32 -7.15 -1.95
C LYS A 130 -8.57 -7.27 -2.83
N PRO A 131 -9.76 -7.60 -2.28
CA PRO A 131 -10.99 -7.72 -3.05
C PRO A 131 -11.34 -6.49 -3.90
N THR A 132 -11.06 -5.28 -3.40
CA THR A 132 -11.29 -4.02 -4.12
C THR A 132 -10.36 -3.82 -5.31
N GLN A 133 -9.11 -4.29 -5.22
CA GLN A 133 -8.17 -4.27 -6.34
C GLN A 133 -8.60 -5.28 -7.41
N TRP A 134 -9.03 -6.46 -6.96
CA TRP A 134 -9.56 -7.51 -7.83
C TRP A 134 -10.75 -7.02 -8.67
N THR A 135 -11.72 -6.31 -8.07
CA THR A 135 -12.90 -5.83 -8.81
C THR A 135 -12.56 -4.84 -9.92
N LYS A 136 -11.56 -3.97 -9.72
CA LYS A 136 -11.13 -3.03 -10.76
C LYS A 136 -10.47 -3.78 -11.91
N LEU A 137 -9.55 -4.68 -11.58
CA LEU A 137 -8.84 -5.48 -12.57
C LEU A 137 -9.77 -6.42 -13.34
N ASP A 138 -10.80 -6.97 -12.68
CA ASP A 138 -11.89 -7.74 -13.30
C ASP A 138 -12.67 -6.89 -14.30
N ALA A 139 -13.02 -5.65 -13.98
CA ALA A 139 -13.70 -4.77 -14.92
C ALA A 139 -12.87 -4.48 -16.17
N ASP A 140 -11.56 -4.27 -16.02
CA ASP A 140 -10.66 -3.99 -17.15
C ASP A 140 -10.44 -5.23 -18.03
N TRP A 141 -10.21 -6.39 -17.42
CA TRP A 141 -10.09 -7.67 -18.13
C TRP A 141 -11.39 -8.11 -18.79
N THR A 142 -12.54 -7.78 -18.19
CA THR A 142 -13.86 -7.99 -18.78
C THR A 142 -13.97 -7.23 -20.10
N LYS A 143 -13.61 -5.94 -20.13
CA LYS A 143 -13.64 -5.13 -21.36
C LYS A 143 -12.72 -5.71 -22.43
N PHE A 144 -11.48 -6.06 -22.05
CA PHE A 144 -10.50 -6.67 -22.96
C PHE A 144 -11.02 -7.95 -23.61
N THR A 145 -11.54 -8.88 -22.81
CA THR A 145 -11.99 -10.17 -23.34
C THR A 145 -13.32 -10.11 -24.07
N ASP A 146 -14.20 -9.17 -23.72
CA ASP A 146 -15.42 -8.94 -24.49
C ASP A 146 -15.10 -8.37 -25.89
N LEU A 147 -14.02 -7.59 -26.04
CA LEU A 147 -13.53 -7.11 -27.34
C LEU A 147 -12.87 -8.22 -28.18
N HIS A 148 -12.00 -9.04 -27.57
CA HIS A 148 -11.17 -10.01 -28.29
C HIS A 148 -11.78 -11.40 -28.46
N PHE A 149 -12.58 -11.87 -27.49
CA PHE A 149 -13.06 -13.26 -27.44
C PHE A 149 -14.58 -13.40 -27.52
N ALA A 150 -15.35 -12.39 -27.09
CA ALA A 150 -16.81 -12.44 -27.25
C ALA A 150 -17.27 -12.11 -28.69
N ALA A 151 -16.42 -11.45 -29.48
CA ALA A 151 -16.67 -11.16 -30.89
C ALA A 151 -16.81 -12.42 -31.77
N ASP A 152 -16.13 -13.52 -31.40
CA ASP A 152 -16.17 -14.77 -32.19
C ASP A 152 -17.52 -15.50 -32.15
N LYS A 153 -18.39 -15.20 -31.17
CA LYS A 153 -19.76 -15.77 -31.13
C LYS A 153 -20.79 -14.94 -31.89
N LYS A 154 -20.41 -13.77 -32.42
CA LYS A 154 -21.27 -12.89 -33.24
C LYS A 154 -20.73 -12.67 -34.65
N LYS A 155 -20.04 -13.67 -35.22
CA LYS A 155 -19.61 -13.66 -36.62
C LYS A 155 -20.80 -13.95 -37.57
N GLY A 156 -21.79 -13.03 -37.56
CA GLY A 156 -23.02 -13.11 -38.34
C GLY A 156 -23.51 -11.75 -38.85
N ARG A 157 -22.71 -10.68 -38.74
CA ARG A 157 -22.98 -9.43 -39.45
C ARG A 157 -21.68 -8.66 -39.66
N GLN A 158 -21.10 -8.79 -40.85
CA GLN A 158 -20.09 -7.84 -41.29
C GLN A 158 -20.77 -6.49 -41.49
N THR A 159 -20.40 -5.51 -40.68
CA THR A 159 -20.59 -4.09 -41.01
C THR A 159 -19.29 -3.56 -41.60
N LYS A 160 -19.44 -2.92 -42.75
CA LYS A 160 -18.41 -2.39 -43.64
C LYS A 160 -17.37 -1.54 -42.90
N LYS A 161 -16.15 -1.64 -43.44
CA LYS A 161 -15.06 -0.69 -43.25
C LYS A 161 -15.58 0.75 -43.44
N THR A 162 -15.44 1.58 -42.41
CA THR A 162 -15.29 3.01 -42.57
C THR A 162 -13.93 3.34 -41.96
N ALA A 163 -12.95 3.57 -42.83
CA ALA A 163 -11.74 4.25 -42.47
C ALA A 163 -12.12 5.72 -42.31
N GLU A 164 -12.22 6.16 -41.07
CA GLU A 164 -12.21 7.58 -40.74
C GLU A 164 -11.20 7.72 -39.61
N ASN A 165 -10.06 8.33 -39.96
CA ASN A 165 -9.11 8.90 -39.02
C ASN A 165 -9.90 9.84 -38.11
N VAL A 166 -10.28 9.38 -36.94
CA VAL A 166 -10.59 10.26 -35.82
C VAL A 166 -9.31 10.32 -35.04
N GLU A 167 -8.47 11.29 -35.43
CA GLU A 167 -7.53 11.96 -34.55
C GLU A 167 -8.31 12.42 -33.32
N THR A 168 -8.47 11.53 -32.35
CA THR A 168 -8.85 11.93 -31.00
C THR A 168 -7.54 12.33 -30.38
N GLU A 169 -7.30 13.63 -30.34
CA GLU A 169 -6.38 14.24 -29.39
C GLU A 169 -6.74 13.67 -28.00
N GLU A 170 -6.03 12.61 -27.60
CA GLU A 170 -5.85 12.30 -26.20
C GLU A 170 -5.09 13.49 -25.63
N LEU A 171 -5.85 14.48 -25.17
CA LEU A 171 -5.47 15.32 -24.04
C LEU A 171 -4.76 14.42 -23.05
N MET A 172 -3.45 14.62 -22.96
CA MET A 172 -2.62 14.05 -21.91
C MET A 172 -3.12 14.64 -20.59
N GLU A 173 -4.17 14.07 -20.02
CA GLU A 173 -4.38 14.13 -18.59
C GLU A 173 -3.32 13.22 -17.98
N VAL A 174 -2.17 13.85 -17.70
CA VAL A 174 -1.13 13.31 -16.84
C VAL A 174 -1.80 12.99 -15.52
N ASP A 175 -2.06 11.70 -15.28
CA ASP A 175 -2.55 11.19 -14.01
C ASP A 175 -1.40 11.38 -13.01
N VAL A 176 -1.45 12.52 -12.33
CA VAL A 176 -0.56 12.89 -11.23
C VAL A 176 -0.61 11.74 -10.23
N PRO A 177 0.56 11.22 -9.77
CA PRO A 177 0.59 10.20 -8.74
C PRO A 177 -0.25 10.68 -7.56
N LYS A 178 -1.10 9.80 -7.04
CA LYS A 178 -1.87 10.05 -5.82
C LYS A 178 -0.89 10.17 -4.66
N VAL A 179 -0.28 11.34 -4.52
CA VAL A 179 0.48 11.75 -3.35
C VAL A 179 -0.53 11.70 -2.21
N ASP A 180 -0.15 10.99 -1.16
CA ASP A 180 -0.82 11.05 0.14
C ASP A 180 -1.22 12.50 0.44
N GLU A 181 -2.31 12.73 1.17
CA GLU A 181 -2.71 14.05 1.66
C GLU A 181 -1.61 14.64 2.56
N VAL A 182 -0.51 15.07 1.97
CA VAL A 182 0.25 16.20 2.42
C VAL A 182 -0.67 17.34 2.08
N LEU A 183 -1.38 17.83 3.10
CA LEU A 183 -1.83 19.21 3.12
C LEU A 183 -0.62 20.03 2.70
N GLU A 184 -0.53 20.36 1.41
CA GLU A 184 0.28 21.48 0.96
C GLU A 184 -0.35 22.66 1.66
N GLU A 185 0.15 22.95 2.86
CA GLU A 185 0.04 24.26 3.46
C GLU A 185 0.51 25.20 2.34
N LYS A 186 -0.47 25.81 1.68
CA LYS A 186 -0.25 26.77 0.63
C LYS A 186 0.59 27.86 1.28
N ILE A 187 1.91 27.77 1.08
CA ILE A 187 2.89 28.59 1.78
C ILE A 187 2.43 30.02 1.56
N GLU A 188 1.94 30.65 2.63
CA GLU A 188 1.47 32.01 2.54
C GLU A 188 2.63 32.87 2.06
N SER A 189 2.38 33.71 1.04
CA SER A 189 3.42 34.58 0.49
C SER A 189 4.10 35.35 1.63
N TYR A 190 5.43 35.34 1.65
CA TYR A 190 6.23 35.96 2.72
C TYR A 190 5.81 37.41 2.99
N GLU A 191 5.42 38.14 1.95
CA GLU A 191 4.93 39.52 2.06
C GLU A 191 3.63 39.64 2.85
N ASP A 192 2.71 38.68 2.70
CA ASP A 192 1.41 38.69 3.37
C ASP A 192 1.54 38.25 4.84
N TRP A 193 2.43 37.29 5.11
CA TRP A 193 2.81 36.93 6.48
C TRP A 193 3.51 38.09 7.19
N LYS A 194 4.48 38.72 6.54
CA LYS A 194 5.26 39.85 7.10
C LYS A 194 4.36 41.04 7.42
N LYS A 195 3.42 41.37 6.53
CA LYS A 195 2.42 42.43 6.79
C LYS A 195 1.56 42.11 8.00
N ARG A 196 1.02 40.89 8.11
CA ARG A 196 0.22 40.45 9.27
C ARG A 196 1.02 40.52 10.58
N MET A 197 2.27 40.06 10.59
CA MET A 197 3.12 40.09 11.78
C MET A 197 3.50 41.52 12.21
N LEU A 198 3.83 42.40 11.26
CA LEU A 198 4.13 43.80 11.59
C LEU A 198 2.89 44.55 12.09
N GLU A 199 1.75 44.36 11.45
CA GLU A 199 0.51 45.03 11.83
C GLU A 199 0.04 44.59 13.22
N THR A 200 0.11 43.30 13.53
CA THR A 200 -0.20 42.77 14.88
C THR A 200 0.74 43.36 15.94
N ALA A 201 2.05 43.40 15.68
CA ALA A 201 3.03 44.00 16.61
C ALA A 201 2.78 45.50 16.85
N TYR A 202 2.46 46.28 15.81
CA TYR A 202 2.14 47.71 15.96
C TYR A 202 0.83 47.95 16.71
N ILE A 203 -0.18 47.09 16.51
CA ILE A 203 -1.45 47.16 17.23
C ILE A 203 -1.22 46.90 18.73
N GLU A 204 -0.45 45.86 19.07
CA GLU A 204 -0.13 45.51 20.46
C GLU A 204 0.64 46.64 21.16
N LEU A 205 1.65 47.23 20.51
CA LEU A 205 2.37 48.39 21.06
C LEU A 205 1.44 49.57 21.36
N LYS A 206 0.51 49.85 20.45
CA LYS A 206 -0.46 50.95 20.61
C LYS A 206 -1.46 50.66 21.73
N GLU A 207 -1.79 49.39 21.97
CA GLU A 207 -2.66 48.98 23.06
C GLU A 207 -1.93 49.09 24.41
N LEU A 208 -0.69 48.64 24.49
CA LEU A 208 0.14 48.80 25.68
C LEU A 208 0.37 50.27 26.03
N GLU A 209 0.61 51.13 25.04
CA GLU A 209 0.74 52.57 25.26
C GLU A 209 -0.56 53.19 25.83
N LYS A 210 -1.73 52.74 25.36
CA LYS A 210 -3.02 53.18 25.92
C LYS A 210 -3.23 52.69 27.35
N ILE A 211 -2.78 51.48 27.65
CA ILE A 211 -2.86 50.90 28.99
C ILE A 211 -1.92 51.66 29.94
N GLU A 212 -0.69 51.94 29.53
CA GLU A 212 0.24 52.79 30.30
C GLU A 212 -0.35 54.18 30.55
N ARG A 213 -0.87 54.84 29.51
CA ARG A 213 -1.52 56.15 29.65
C ARG A 213 -2.74 56.13 30.58
N LYS A 214 -3.52 55.04 30.62
CA LYS A 214 -4.64 54.87 31.57
C LYS A 214 -4.17 54.60 33.01
N ASN A 215 -3.06 53.89 33.18
CA ASN A 215 -2.52 53.55 34.50
C ASN A 215 -1.81 54.73 35.18
N VAL A 216 -1.44 55.77 34.43
CA VAL A 216 -0.99 57.06 35.00
C VAL A 216 -2.22 57.92 35.36
N THR A 217 -3.01 57.47 36.34
CA THR A 217 -3.88 58.38 37.11
C THR A 217 -3.16 58.73 38.42
N PRO A 218 -3.12 60.00 38.85
CA PRO A 218 -2.47 60.36 40.11
C PRO A 218 -3.12 59.61 41.27
N ARG A 219 -2.37 58.69 41.91
CA ARG A 219 -2.79 58.04 43.16
C ARG A 219 -3.12 59.13 44.18
N LYS A 220 -4.40 59.35 44.45
CA LYS A 220 -4.86 60.18 45.57
C LYS A 220 -4.25 59.59 46.86
N SER A 221 -3.35 60.34 47.47
CA SER A 221 -2.76 60.01 48.77
C SER A 221 -3.86 59.65 49.78
N PRO A 222 -3.70 58.59 50.58
CA PRO A 222 -4.69 58.25 51.61
C PRO A 222 -4.92 59.45 52.54
N ARG A 223 -6.16 59.97 52.57
CA ARG A 223 -6.56 60.96 53.58
C ARG A 223 -6.34 60.34 54.97
N LYS A 224 -5.54 61.00 55.82
CA LYS A 224 -5.47 60.71 57.25
C LYS A 224 -6.90 60.69 57.83
N THR A 225 -7.37 59.54 58.27
CA THR A 225 -8.57 59.44 59.11
C THR A 225 -8.25 60.01 60.49
N PRO A 226 -9.16 60.75 61.14
CA PRO A 226 -8.90 61.30 62.47
C PRO A 226 -8.73 60.15 63.47
N GLN A 227 -7.62 60.20 64.19
CA GLN A 227 -7.19 59.26 65.22
C GLN A 227 -8.21 59.24 66.36
N LYS A 228 -9.01 58.17 66.46
CA LYS A 228 -9.89 57.98 67.63
C LYS A 228 -9.02 57.72 68.85
N PHE A 229 -8.95 58.70 69.76
CA PHE A 229 -8.44 58.52 71.11
C PHE A 229 -9.31 57.47 71.82
N ALA A 230 -8.74 56.32 72.14
CA ALA A 230 -9.31 55.40 73.12
C ALA A 230 -8.50 55.51 74.42
N PRO A 231 -9.13 55.81 75.57
CA PRO A 231 -8.43 56.01 76.82
C PRO A 231 -7.97 54.68 77.43
N TYR A 232 -6.77 54.72 78.01
CA TYR A 232 -6.09 53.66 78.73
C TYR A 232 -7.02 52.86 79.66
N LYS A 233 -7.00 51.53 79.56
CA LYS A 233 -7.27 50.64 80.69
C LYS A 233 -6.04 49.75 80.90
N SER A 234 -5.34 50.03 81.99
CA SER A 234 -4.23 49.31 82.57
C SER A 234 -4.68 47.94 83.13
N PRO A 235 -3.74 46.98 83.31
CA PRO A 235 -4.07 45.61 83.67
C PRO A 235 -4.25 45.48 85.18
N VAL A 236 -5.28 44.75 85.62
CA VAL A 236 -5.40 44.32 87.02
C VAL A 236 -5.11 42.81 87.06
N LYS A 237 -3.91 42.48 87.55
CA LYS A 237 -3.58 41.18 88.13
C LYS A 237 -3.69 41.32 89.64
N THR A 238 -4.54 40.54 90.27
CA THR A 238 -4.34 40.04 91.64
C THR A 238 -5.08 38.72 91.76
N GLY A 239 -4.34 37.66 92.07
CA GLY A 239 -4.88 36.39 92.55
C GLY A 239 -5.19 36.44 94.05
N GLY A 240 -5.94 35.43 94.50
CA GLY A 240 -6.41 35.24 95.87
C GLY A 240 -7.75 34.53 95.83
#